data_AF-A0A1B6VG60-F1
#
_entry.id   AF-A0A1B6VG60-F1
#
_cell.length_a   1.000
_cell.length_b   1.000
_cell.length_c   1.000
_cell.angle_alpha   90.00
_cell.angle_beta   90.00
_cell.angle_gamma   90.00
#
_symmetry.space_group_name_H-M   'P 1'
#
loop_
_entity.id
_entity.type
_entity.pdbx_description
1 polymer ?
#
loop_
_entity_poly.entity_id
_entity_poly.type
_entity_poly.pdbx_seq_one_letter_code
_entity_poly.pdbx_strand_id
1 'polypeptide(L)'
;MITYRKISASGGGKLIVAYLREQQPEPEKDARFERQRPDPNLETGDKLTTYYTGREDRGAWAPDIGNKIASALGIDVTKILTDEALARLFEAKRADTGEAWANTGRKRELSAFDFTASPDKTVTLAAEMATTAEERALIWSAIYHANDKATAFIAKEVGVARRGSGNHSSVEEGEVAWVSFRHHMARPVLKLQDGAKGPTAAVEVPVPGDPQSHIHNLMFNAVATESGHLGSGPMDMSGMM
;
A
#
# COMPACT_ATOMS: atom_id res chain seq x y z
N MET A 1 6.26 2.01 15.01
CA MET A 1 6.34 0.54 14.89
C MET A 1 6.01 0.15 13.45
N ILE A 2 6.65 -0.89 12.91
CA ILE A 2 6.24 -1.49 11.61
C ILE A 2 5.82 -2.93 11.88
N THR A 3 4.61 -3.29 11.47
CA THR A 3 4.14 -4.68 11.43
C THR A 3 4.06 -5.14 9.97
N TYR A 4 3.97 -6.45 9.74
CA TYR A 4 3.74 -6.96 8.39
C TYR A 4 2.72 -8.09 8.36
N ARG A 5 1.96 -8.19 7.25
CA ARG A 5 1.09 -9.33 6.94
C ARG A 5 1.24 -9.76 5.49
N LYS A 6 1.02 -11.05 5.24
CA LYS A 6 1.05 -11.64 3.89
C LYS A 6 -0.32 -11.52 3.24
N ILE A 7 -0.36 -11.17 1.96
CA ILE A 7 -1.58 -11.11 1.16
C ILE A 7 -1.56 -12.26 0.15
N SER A 8 -2.59 -13.10 0.19
CA SER A 8 -2.72 -14.24 -0.72
C SER A 8 -3.14 -13.80 -2.13
N ALA A 9 -2.49 -14.35 -3.15
CA ALA A 9 -2.87 -14.19 -4.54
C ALA A 9 -4.18 -14.88 -4.89
N SER A 10 -4.65 -15.84 -4.07
CA SER A 10 -5.97 -16.46 -4.20
C SER A 10 -7.06 -15.76 -3.38
N GLY A 11 -6.73 -14.63 -2.74
CA GLY A 11 -7.69 -13.84 -1.96
C GLY A 11 -8.67 -13.06 -2.82
N GLY A 12 -9.69 -12.47 -2.19
CA GLY A 12 -10.61 -11.55 -2.88
C GLY A 12 -10.03 -10.15 -2.93
N GLY A 13 -9.42 -9.76 -4.06
CA GLY A 13 -8.76 -8.44 -4.21
C GLY A 13 -9.69 -7.28 -3.88
N LYS A 14 -10.97 -7.38 -4.29
CA LYS A 14 -12.00 -6.39 -3.98
C LYS A 14 -12.25 -6.21 -2.48
N LEU A 15 -12.17 -7.28 -1.68
CA LEU A 15 -12.34 -7.19 -0.22
C LEU A 15 -11.15 -6.48 0.43
N ILE A 16 -9.94 -6.73 -0.09
CA ILE A 16 -8.72 -6.05 0.38
C ILE A 16 -8.79 -4.56 0.04
N VAL A 17 -9.23 -4.20 -1.16
CA VAL A 17 -9.44 -2.80 -1.54
C VAL A 17 -10.50 -2.14 -0.67
N ALA A 18 -11.67 -2.76 -0.50
CA ALA A 18 -12.73 -2.24 0.37
C ALA A 18 -12.26 -2.04 1.81
N TYR A 19 -11.40 -2.93 2.32
CA TYR A 19 -10.76 -2.78 3.61
C TYR A 19 -9.83 -1.56 3.66
N LEU A 20 -8.94 -1.40 2.67
CA LEU A 20 -7.96 -0.31 2.58
C LEU A 20 -8.57 1.05 2.25
N ARG A 21 -9.79 1.08 1.70
CA ARG A 21 -10.54 2.32 1.44
C ARG A 21 -11.49 2.71 2.58
N GLU A 22 -11.47 1.97 3.69
CA GLU A 22 -12.38 2.18 4.82
C GLU A 22 -13.86 2.24 4.40
N GLN A 23 -14.26 1.46 3.39
CA GLN A 23 -15.61 1.46 2.78
C GLN A 23 -16.04 2.79 2.12
N GLN A 24 -15.12 3.72 1.87
CA GLN A 24 -15.42 4.92 1.09
C GLN A 24 -15.61 4.55 -0.40
N PRO A 25 -16.68 5.04 -1.06
CA PRO A 25 -16.89 4.80 -2.48
C PRO A 25 -15.81 5.50 -3.33
N GLU A 26 -15.55 4.97 -4.53
CA GLU A 26 -14.73 5.66 -5.52
C GLU A 26 -15.33 7.05 -5.81
N PRO A 27 -14.58 8.15 -5.65
CA PRO A 27 -15.15 9.47 -5.90
C PRO A 27 -15.11 9.79 -7.40
N GLU A 28 -16.18 10.38 -7.90
CA GLU A 28 -16.39 10.68 -9.34
C GLU A 28 -15.32 11.59 -9.97
N LYS A 29 -14.52 12.31 -9.16
CA LYS A 29 -13.51 13.31 -9.59
C LYS A 29 -12.22 13.23 -8.77
N ASP A 30 -11.05 13.45 -9.37
CA ASP A 30 -9.73 13.45 -8.70
C ASP A 30 -8.94 14.74 -8.96
N ALA A 31 -8.74 15.55 -7.93
CA ALA A 31 -8.05 16.83 -8.02
C ALA A 31 -6.57 16.74 -8.45
N ARG A 32 -5.93 15.55 -8.34
CA ARG A 32 -4.55 15.35 -8.82
C ARG A 32 -4.45 15.32 -10.35
N PHE A 33 -5.55 14.99 -11.01
CA PHE A 33 -5.62 14.78 -12.46
C PHE A 33 -6.61 15.73 -13.14
N GLU A 34 -7.55 16.32 -12.39
CA GLU A 34 -8.41 17.40 -12.86
C GLU A 34 -7.75 18.76 -12.60
N ARG A 35 -7.02 19.29 -13.59
CA ARG A 35 -6.73 20.73 -13.61
C ARG A 35 -8.05 21.47 -13.71
N GLN A 36 -8.49 22.14 -12.64
CA GLN A 36 -9.47 23.20 -12.78
C GLN A 36 -8.91 24.28 -13.73
N ARG A 37 -9.81 24.94 -14.47
CA ARG A 37 -9.46 26.01 -15.41
C ARG A 37 -8.48 26.99 -14.75
N PRO A 38 -7.47 27.50 -15.46
CA PRO A 38 -6.43 28.31 -14.84
C PRO A 38 -7.05 29.62 -14.35
N ASP A 39 -7.22 29.74 -13.03
CA ASP A 39 -7.34 31.04 -12.38
C ASP A 39 -5.91 31.61 -12.33
N PRO A 40 -5.63 32.72 -13.04
CA PRO A 40 -4.29 33.31 -13.08
C PRO A 40 -3.78 33.81 -11.71
N ASN A 41 -4.59 33.74 -10.65
CA ASN A 41 -4.19 34.04 -9.27
C ASN A 41 -3.99 32.80 -8.37
N LEU A 42 -4.21 31.57 -8.84
CA LEU A 42 -3.86 30.38 -8.04
C LEU A 42 -2.39 30.03 -8.26
N GLU A 43 -1.55 30.28 -7.25
CA GLU A 43 -0.22 29.68 -7.17
C GLU A 43 -0.34 28.15 -7.24
N THR A 44 0.65 27.53 -7.89
CA THR A 44 0.81 26.09 -8.17
C THR A 44 1.02 25.22 -6.92
N GLY A 45 0.27 25.47 -5.85
CA GLY A 45 0.28 24.76 -4.57
C GLY A 45 -0.61 23.52 -4.51
N ASP A 46 -1.34 23.19 -5.59
CA ASP A 46 -2.33 22.09 -5.60
C ASP A 46 -1.74 20.70 -5.29
N LYS A 47 -0.47 20.46 -5.66
CA LYS A 47 0.24 19.24 -5.25
C LYS A 47 0.56 19.21 -3.76
N LEU A 48 0.84 20.37 -3.15
CA LEU A 48 1.10 20.50 -1.72
C LEU A 48 -0.21 20.36 -0.92
N THR A 49 -1.29 21.03 -1.31
CA THR A 49 -2.57 20.98 -0.59
C THR A 49 -3.25 19.60 -0.61
N THR A 50 -3.01 18.79 -1.66
CA THR A 50 -3.51 17.41 -1.70
C THR A 50 -2.82 16.52 -0.64
N TYR A 51 -1.53 16.76 -0.37
CA TYR A 51 -0.76 16.09 0.70
C TYR A 51 -1.27 16.42 2.11
N TYR A 52 -1.88 17.60 2.31
CA TYR A 52 -2.16 18.16 3.65
C TYR A 52 -3.63 18.07 4.11
N THR A 53 -4.57 17.71 3.24
CA THR A 53 -6.01 17.73 3.57
C THR A 53 -6.60 16.36 3.94
N GLY A 54 -5.78 15.32 4.12
CA GLY A 54 -6.27 14.00 4.49
C GLY A 54 -7.14 13.34 3.41
N ARG A 55 -6.91 13.68 2.13
CA ARG A 55 -7.68 13.19 0.98
C ARG A 55 -6.98 12.06 0.21
N GLU A 56 -6.02 11.40 0.86
CA GLU A 56 -5.20 10.31 0.28
C GLU A 56 -5.67 8.90 0.64
N ASP A 57 -6.95 8.75 0.99
CA ASP A 57 -7.59 7.45 1.24
C ASP A 57 -7.57 6.52 0.00
N ARG A 58 -7.12 7.03 -1.16
CA ARG A 58 -7.07 6.29 -2.42
C ARG A 58 -5.86 5.39 -2.62
N GLY A 59 -4.85 5.54 -1.77
CA GLY A 59 -3.54 4.96 -2.02
C GLY A 59 -2.68 5.84 -2.93
N ALA A 60 -1.41 5.98 -2.56
CA ALA A 60 -0.40 6.66 -3.36
C ALA A 60 0.63 5.64 -3.85
N TRP A 61 0.98 5.70 -5.13
CA TRP A 61 2.12 4.95 -5.65
C TRP A 61 3.40 5.33 -4.93
N ALA A 62 4.31 4.38 -4.81
CA ALA A 62 5.68 4.67 -4.41
C ALA A 62 6.26 5.82 -5.25
N PRO A 63 7.06 6.72 -4.65
CA PRO A 63 7.59 7.89 -5.34
C PRO A 63 8.54 7.55 -6.50
N ASP A 64 9.11 6.34 -6.50
CA ASP A 64 10.19 5.91 -7.39
C ASP A 64 9.93 4.54 -8.05
N ILE A 65 8.67 4.25 -8.43
CA ILE A 65 8.36 3.04 -9.21
C ILE A 65 9.13 3.05 -10.54
N GLY A 66 10.01 2.07 -10.72
CA GLY A 66 10.77 1.89 -11.94
C GLY A 66 9.93 1.40 -13.13
N ASN A 67 10.39 1.69 -14.34
CA ASN A 67 9.67 1.37 -15.57
C ASN A 67 9.53 -0.15 -15.80
N LYS A 68 10.47 -0.98 -15.32
CA LYS A 68 10.42 -2.43 -15.55
C LYS A 68 9.31 -3.05 -14.72
N ILE A 69 9.25 -2.72 -13.43
CA ILE A 69 8.19 -3.23 -12.57
C ILE A 69 6.83 -2.63 -12.94
N ALA A 70 6.76 -1.35 -13.29
CA ALA A 70 5.53 -0.73 -13.78
C ALA A 70 4.99 -1.47 -15.02
N SER A 71 5.87 -1.71 -16.00
CA SER A 71 5.52 -2.43 -17.23
C SER A 71 5.15 -3.88 -16.95
N ALA A 72 5.82 -4.57 -16.03
CA ALA A 72 5.53 -5.97 -15.68
C ALA A 72 4.18 -6.14 -14.97
N LEU A 73 3.78 -5.16 -14.15
CA LEU A 73 2.53 -5.18 -13.40
C LEU A 73 1.37 -4.47 -14.13
N GLY A 74 1.63 -3.82 -15.27
CA GLY A 74 0.62 -3.04 -15.98
C GLY A 74 0.21 -1.77 -15.24
N ILE A 75 1.12 -1.22 -14.44
CA ILE A 75 0.90 0.00 -13.66
C ILE A 75 1.20 1.20 -14.55
N ASP A 76 0.23 2.12 -14.60
CA ASP A 76 0.42 3.45 -15.14
C ASP A 76 0.42 4.45 -13.98
N VAL A 77 1.62 4.92 -13.60
CA VAL A 77 1.80 5.89 -12.50
C VAL A 77 1.25 7.27 -12.82
N THR A 78 0.88 7.54 -14.09
CA THR A 78 0.31 8.80 -14.55
C THR A 78 -1.22 8.81 -14.54
N LYS A 79 -1.85 7.68 -14.19
CA LYS A 79 -3.31 7.56 -14.10
C LYS A 79 -3.77 7.46 -12.66
N ILE A 80 -5.05 7.79 -12.47
CA ILE A 80 -5.75 7.53 -11.21
C ILE A 80 -5.73 6.03 -10.95
N LEU A 81 -5.40 5.68 -9.71
CA LEU A 81 -5.44 4.32 -9.22
C LEU A 81 -6.90 3.90 -8.99
N THR A 82 -7.40 2.96 -9.81
CA THR A 82 -8.76 2.43 -9.68
C THR A 82 -8.80 1.22 -8.74
N ASP A 83 -9.95 0.99 -8.13
CA ASP A 83 -10.17 -0.13 -7.23
C ASP A 83 -10.09 -1.46 -7.98
N GLU A 84 -10.53 -1.49 -9.24
CA GLU A 84 -10.39 -2.67 -10.09
C GLU A 84 -8.93 -3.00 -10.39
N ALA A 85 -8.11 -1.99 -10.73
CA ALA A 85 -6.68 -2.19 -10.97
C ALA A 85 -5.98 -2.70 -9.71
N LEU A 86 -6.29 -2.14 -8.54
CA LEU A 86 -5.75 -2.60 -7.26
C LEU A 86 -6.17 -4.02 -6.92
N ALA A 87 -7.46 -4.35 -7.10
CA ALA A 87 -7.98 -5.68 -6.85
C ALA A 87 -7.26 -6.72 -7.72
N ARG A 88 -7.02 -6.41 -9.01
CA ARG A 88 -6.23 -7.25 -9.91
C ARG A 88 -4.80 -7.46 -9.38
N LEU A 89 -4.13 -6.40 -8.95
CA LEU A 89 -2.77 -6.51 -8.41
C LEU A 89 -2.72 -7.37 -7.13
N PHE A 90 -3.70 -7.26 -6.24
CA PHE A 90 -3.82 -8.12 -5.06
C PHE A 90 -4.19 -9.58 -5.37
N GLU A 91 -4.59 -9.87 -6.61
CA GLU A 91 -4.81 -11.22 -7.13
C GLU A 91 -3.65 -11.72 -8.01
N ALA A 92 -2.48 -11.05 -7.96
CA ALA A 92 -1.32 -11.32 -8.80
C ALA A 92 -1.62 -11.24 -10.31
N LYS A 93 -2.46 -10.28 -10.69
CA LYS A 93 -2.81 -9.97 -12.09
C LYS A 93 -2.38 -8.56 -12.44
N ARG A 94 -2.11 -8.33 -13.72
CA ARG A 94 -1.77 -7.02 -14.24
C ARG A 94 -2.92 -6.04 -14.04
N ALA A 95 -2.60 -4.81 -13.68
CA ALA A 95 -3.59 -3.75 -13.47
C ALA A 95 -4.34 -3.40 -14.77
N ASP A 96 -3.63 -3.34 -15.91
CA ASP A 96 -4.16 -2.97 -17.21
C ASP A 96 -5.08 -4.05 -17.84
N THR A 97 -4.59 -5.28 -17.98
CA THR A 97 -5.26 -6.35 -18.74
C THR A 97 -6.00 -7.35 -17.85
N GLY A 98 -5.66 -7.44 -16.56
CA GLY A 98 -6.15 -8.50 -15.68
C GLY A 98 -5.54 -9.88 -15.94
N GLU A 99 -4.59 -10.00 -16.88
CA GLU A 99 -3.83 -11.23 -17.09
C GLU A 99 -2.97 -11.53 -15.86
N ALA A 100 -2.77 -12.82 -15.57
CA ALA A 100 -1.87 -13.21 -14.48
C ALA A 100 -0.46 -12.65 -14.75
N TRP A 101 0.23 -12.24 -13.67
CA TRP A 101 1.63 -11.85 -13.78
C TRP A 101 2.46 -12.96 -14.41
N ALA A 102 3.46 -12.56 -15.21
CA ALA A 102 4.40 -13.49 -15.79
C ALA A 102 5.02 -14.36 -14.69
N ASN A 103 4.92 -15.68 -14.83
CA ASN A 103 5.41 -16.62 -13.85
C ASN A 103 6.26 -17.69 -14.55
N THR A 104 7.52 -17.78 -14.14
CA THR A 104 8.47 -18.76 -14.65
C THR A 104 8.85 -19.69 -13.51
N GLY A 105 7.92 -20.55 -13.09
CA GLY A 105 8.15 -21.49 -11.99
C GLY A 105 6.89 -21.85 -11.21
N ARG A 106 7.04 -21.92 -9.88
CA ARG A 106 5.94 -22.28 -8.97
C ARG A 106 4.84 -21.23 -9.00
N LYS A 107 3.60 -21.68 -8.84
CA LYS A 107 2.45 -20.77 -8.70
C LYS A 107 2.72 -19.80 -7.56
N ARG A 108 2.53 -18.50 -7.82
CA ARG A 108 2.67 -17.44 -6.82
C ARG A 108 1.49 -17.51 -5.85
N GLU A 109 1.76 -17.83 -4.60
CA GLU A 109 0.73 -17.93 -3.55
C GLU A 109 0.48 -16.59 -2.85
N LEU A 110 1.50 -15.73 -2.81
CA LEU A 110 1.44 -14.40 -2.20
C LEU A 110 1.50 -13.32 -3.26
N SER A 111 0.55 -12.39 -3.27
CA SER A 111 0.51 -11.25 -4.19
C SER A 111 1.18 -10.01 -3.63
N ALA A 112 1.17 -9.83 -2.30
CA ALA A 112 1.75 -8.68 -1.64
C ALA A 112 2.13 -8.95 -0.18
N PHE A 113 2.92 -8.04 0.38
CA PHE A 113 3.16 -7.88 1.80
C PHE A 113 2.70 -6.49 2.21
N ASP A 114 1.84 -6.42 3.21
CA ASP A 114 1.42 -5.15 3.80
C ASP A 114 2.34 -4.81 4.96
N PHE A 115 3.18 -3.81 4.79
CA PHE A 115 3.98 -3.22 5.86
C PHE A 115 3.22 -2.05 6.46
N THR A 116 2.66 -2.23 7.64
CA THR A 116 1.89 -1.20 8.31
C THR A 116 2.79 -0.40 9.25
N ALA A 117 3.06 0.86 8.89
CA ALA A 117 3.83 1.78 9.71
C ALA A 117 2.90 2.61 10.59
N SER A 118 3.06 2.52 11.90
CA SER A 118 2.30 3.33 12.87
C SER A 118 3.27 4.22 13.65
N PRO A 119 3.14 5.56 13.59
CA PRO A 119 3.83 6.44 14.53
C PRO A 119 3.40 6.14 15.98
N ASP A 120 4.18 6.66 16.93
CA ASP A 120 3.77 6.61 18.33
C ASP A 120 2.44 7.34 18.52
N LYS A 121 1.63 6.89 19.48
CA LYS A 121 0.32 7.48 19.78
C LYS A 121 0.43 8.98 20.08
N THR A 122 1.48 9.39 20.81
CA THR A 122 1.71 10.80 21.16
C THR A 122 1.91 11.67 19.91
N VAL A 123 2.55 11.15 18.87
CA VAL A 123 2.76 11.87 17.60
C VAL A 123 1.45 12.04 16.84
N THR A 124 0.60 11.01 16.83
CA THR A 124 -0.75 11.13 16.23
C THR A 124 -1.56 12.18 16.98
N LEU A 125 -1.56 12.15 18.32
CA LEU A 125 -2.29 13.13 19.12
C LEU A 125 -1.77 14.55 18.91
N ALA A 126 -0.45 14.74 18.80
CA ALA A 126 0.13 16.04 18.49
C ALA A 126 -0.32 16.58 17.13
N ALA A 127 -0.43 15.72 16.11
CA ALA A 127 -0.94 16.12 14.80
C ALA A 127 -2.41 16.54 14.84
N GLU A 128 -3.25 15.77 15.53
CA GLU A 128 -4.69 16.04 15.63
C GLU A 128 -5.02 17.26 16.49
N MET A 129 -4.23 17.48 17.56
CA MET A 129 -4.44 18.56 18.53
C MET A 129 -3.60 19.81 18.24
N ALA A 130 -2.91 19.85 17.10
CA ALA A 130 -2.11 21.00 16.68
C ALA A 130 -2.97 22.27 16.64
N THR A 131 -2.42 23.38 17.13
CA THR A 131 -3.20 24.62 17.31
C THR A 131 -3.39 25.35 15.98
N THR A 132 -2.50 25.10 15.02
CA THR A 132 -2.50 25.73 13.70
C THR A 132 -2.51 24.68 12.58
N ALA A 133 -3.03 25.08 11.42
CA ALA A 133 -3.05 24.19 10.25
C ALA A 133 -1.62 23.88 9.76
N GLU A 134 -0.71 24.83 9.91
CA GLU A 134 0.70 24.75 9.53
C GLU A 134 1.45 23.75 10.40
N GLU A 135 1.27 23.83 11.73
CA GLU A 135 1.85 22.86 12.68
C GLU A 135 1.35 21.45 12.39
N ARG A 136 0.02 21.29 12.20
CA ARG A 136 -0.57 20.01 11.81
C ARG A 136 0.06 19.47 10.53
N ALA A 137 0.20 20.30 9.51
CA ALA A 137 0.79 19.91 8.23
C ALA A 137 2.26 19.47 8.36
N LEU A 138 3.05 20.13 9.21
CA LEU A 138 4.44 19.77 9.46
C LEU A 138 4.57 18.40 10.14
N ILE A 139 3.72 18.11 11.13
CA ILE A 139 3.73 16.81 11.83
C ILE A 139 3.34 15.69 10.85
N TRP A 140 2.28 15.88 10.06
CA TRP A 140 1.89 14.90 9.03
C TRP A 140 2.98 14.68 7.98
N SER A 141 3.61 15.76 7.50
CA SER A 141 4.73 15.65 6.56
C SER A 141 5.89 14.85 7.15
N ALA A 142 6.23 15.06 8.43
CA ALA A 142 7.27 14.29 9.10
C ALA A 142 6.93 12.79 9.18
N ILE A 143 5.67 12.45 9.49
CA ILE A 143 5.18 11.06 9.52
C ILE A 143 5.34 10.42 8.13
N TYR A 144 4.91 11.11 7.07
CA TYR A 144 4.96 10.58 5.71
C TYR A 144 6.39 10.42 5.20
N HIS A 145 7.26 11.41 5.42
CA HIS A 145 8.66 11.29 5.07
C HIS A 145 9.37 10.16 5.83
N ALA A 146 9.02 9.93 7.09
CA ALA A 146 9.56 8.81 7.86
C ALA A 146 9.09 7.46 7.29
N ASN A 147 7.81 7.36 6.91
CA ASN A 147 7.26 6.19 6.22
C ASN A 147 7.99 5.92 4.91
N ASP A 148 8.07 6.92 4.03
CA ASP A 148 8.63 6.75 2.69
C ASP A 148 10.10 6.32 2.75
N LYS A 149 10.88 6.90 3.67
CA LYS A 149 12.27 6.48 3.92
C LYS A 149 12.37 5.04 4.42
N ALA A 150 11.51 4.64 5.36
CA ALA A 150 11.51 3.29 5.91
C ALA A 150 11.09 2.26 4.85
N THR A 151 10.04 2.55 4.10
CA THR A 151 9.54 1.66 3.04
C THR A 151 10.52 1.56 1.88
N ALA A 152 11.18 2.64 1.48
CA ALA A 152 12.25 2.60 0.48
C ALA A 152 13.45 1.74 0.94
N PHE A 153 13.80 1.79 2.22
CA PHE A 153 14.81 0.89 2.79
C PHE A 153 14.36 -0.58 2.71
N ILE A 154 13.12 -0.88 3.11
CA ILE A 154 12.55 -2.23 3.00
C ILE A 154 12.54 -2.69 1.53
N ALA A 155 12.12 -1.82 0.61
CA ALA A 155 12.07 -2.09 -0.82
C ALA A 155 13.43 -2.53 -1.37
N LYS A 156 14.50 -1.87 -0.94
CA LYS A 156 15.88 -2.24 -1.31
C LYS A 156 16.26 -3.63 -0.79
N GLU A 157 15.91 -3.97 0.45
CA GLU A 157 16.24 -5.26 1.05
C GLU A 157 15.42 -6.42 0.45
N VAL A 158 14.17 -6.17 0.05
CA VAL A 158 13.28 -7.21 -0.52
C VAL A 158 13.30 -7.24 -2.05
N GLY A 159 13.95 -6.28 -2.70
CA GLY A 159 14.09 -6.14 -4.16
C GLY A 159 15.05 -7.14 -4.78
N VAL A 160 14.97 -8.40 -4.36
CA VAL A 160 15.81 -9.49 -4.82
C VAL A 160 14.97 -10.70 -5.18
N ALA A 161 15.22 -11.29 -6.35
CA ALA A 161 14.57 -12.49 -6.84
C ALA A 161 15.54 -13.66 -6.84
N ARG A 162 15.06 -14.86 -6.47
CA ARG A 162 15.82 -16.11 -6.64
C ARG A 162 15.58 -16.69 -8.04
N ARG A 163 16.66 -17.01 -8.73
CA ARG A 163 16.64 -17.71 -10.03
C ARG A 163 17.27 -19.09 -9.91
N GLY A 164 16.67 -20.10 -10.54
CA GLY A 164 17.17 -21.48 -10.52
C GLY A 164 16.72 -22.29 -9.30
N SER A 165 17.13 -23.56 -9.23
CA SER A 165 16.73 -24.50 -8.18
C SER A 165 17.94 -25.17 -7.50
N GLY A 166 17.77 -25.55 -6.23
CA GLY A 166 18.80 -26.27 -5.46
C GLY A 166 20.11 -25.49 -5.33
N ASN A 167 21.24 -26.18 -5.52
CA ASN A 167 22.60 -25.63 -5.38
C ASN A 167 23.04 -24.72 -6.54
N HIS A 168 22.20 -24.54 -7.56
CA HIS A 168 22.48 -23.67 -8.71
C HIS A 168 21.64 -22.38 -8.70
N SER A 169 21.08 -22.01 -7.54
CA SER A 169 20.30 -20.79 -7.47
C SER A 169 21.18 -19.55 -7.33
N SER A 170 20.91 -18.55 -8.17
CA SER A 170 21.48 -17.20 -8.04
C SER A 170 20.42 -16.24 -7.49
N VAL A 171 20.88 -15.14 -6.90
CA VAL A 171 20.04 -14.01 -6.51
C VAL A 171 20.25 -12.91 -7.53
N GLU A 172 19.17 -12.28 -7.97
CA GLU A 172 19.18 -11.18 -8.92
C GLU A 172 18.41 -10.00 -8.32
N GLU A 173 19.04 -8.84 -8.24
CA GLU A 173 18.38 -7.60 -7.82
C GLU A 173 17.36 -7.14 -8.88
N GLY A 174 16.34 -6.43 -8.44
CA GLY A 174 15.32 -5.89 -9.34
C GLY A 174 14.44 -4.83 -8.71
N GLU A 175 13.60 -4.25 -9.55
CA GLU A 175 12.64 -3.21 -9.19
C GLU A 175 11.42 -3.82 -8.51
N VAL A 176 10.96 -3.18 -7.43
CA VAL A 176 9.71 -3.51 -6.73
C VAL A 176 8.76 -2.33 -6.80
N ALA A 177 7.47 -2.59 -6.54
CA ALA A 177 6.45 -1.57 -6.51
C ALA A 177 5.54 -1.76 -5.29
N TRP A 178 5.09 -0.66 -4.71
CA TRP A 178 4.09 -0.66 -3.64
C TRP A 178 3.11 0.50 -3.79
N VAL A 179 2.00 0.38 -3.06
CA VAL A 179 1.01 1.44 -2.85
C VAL A 179 0.84 1.69 -1.37
N SER A 180 0.76 2.96 -0.97
CA SER A 180 0.64 3.38 0.44
C SER A 180 -0.75 3.95 0.72
N PHE A 181 -1.51 3.35 1.65
CA PHE A 181 -2.79 3.88 2.15
C PHE A 181 -2.60 4.49 3.52
N ARG A 182 -3.10 5.70 3.74
CA ARG A 182 -2.94 6.45 4.99
C ARG A 182 -4.27 6.44 5.72
N HIS A 183 -4.28 5.89 6.94
CA HIS A 183 -5.43 5.92 7.83
C HIS A 183 -5.11 6.76 9.07
N HIS A 184 -6.12 7.41 9.63
CA HIS A 184 -5.97 8.34 10.75
C HIS A 184 -6.65 7.86 12.05
N MET A 185 -7.49 6.82 11.97
CA MET A 185 -8.29 6.32 13.09
C MET A 185 -7.96 4.86 13.40
N ALA A 186 -7.89 4.51 14.69
CA ALA A 186 -7.95 3.10 15.09
C ALA A 186 -9.36 2.56 14.78
N ARG A 187 -9.47 1.30 14.36
CA ARG A 187 -10.78 0.64 14.24
C ARG A 187 -11.12 -0.07 15.55
N PRO A 188 -12.21 0.29 16.25
CA PRO A 188 -12.66 -0.44 17.42
C PRO A 188 -13.09 -1.84 17.00
N VAL A 189 -12.37 -2.84 17.48
CA VAL A 189 -12.76 -4.25 17.33
C VAL A 189 -13.55 -4.64 18.57
N LEU A 190 -14.85 -4.87 18.42
CA LEU A 190 -15.64 -5.50 19.48
C LEU A 190 -15.43 -7.01 19.42
N LYS A 191 -15.00 -7.56 20.53
CA LYS A 191 -14.99 -9.01 20.78
C LYS A 191 -16.42 -9.42 21.10
N LEU A 192 -17.18 -9.87 20.10
CA LEU A 192 -18.51 -10.41 20.29
C LEU A 192 -18.39 -11.89 20.69
N GLN A 193 -18.83 -12.23 21.89
CA GLN A 193 -18.95 -13.62 22.32
C GLN A 193 -20.32 -14.14 21.89
N ASP A 194 -20.34 -15.18 21.05
CA ASP A 194 -21.57 -15.79 20.55
C ASP A 194 -22.25 -16.63 21.65
N GLY A 195 -23.01 -15.95 22.52
CA GLY A 195 -23.61 -16.57 23.71
C GLY A 195 -22.59 -16.91 24.80
N ALA A 196 -23.07 -17.41 25.95
CA ALA A 196 -22.23 -17.57 27.16
C ALA A 196 -21.02 -18.52 27.01
N LYS A 197 -20.97 -19.34 25.95
CA LYS A 197 -19.89 -20.31 25.68
C LYS A 197 -19.43 -20.38 24.21
N GLY A 198 -19.91 -19.52 23.32
CA GLY A 198 -19.51 -19.56 21.91
C GLY A 198 -18.18 -18.87 21.64
N PRO A 199 -17.63 -19.06 20.42
CA PRO A 199 -16.38 -18.44 20.01
C PRO A 199 -16.48 -16.92 20.03
N THR A 200 -15.38 -16.27 20.39
CA THR A 200 -15.27 -14.80 20.33
C THR A 200 -14.93 -14.39 18.91
N ALA A 201 -15.88 -13.77 18.22
CA ALA A 201 -15.64 -13.14 16.92
C ALA A 201 -15.15 -11.70 17.13
N ALA A 202 -14.08 -11.33 16.43
CA ALA A 202 -13.67 -9.93 16.30
C ALA A 202 -14.56 -9.30 15.22
N VAL A 203 -15.46 -8.41 15.61
CA VAL A 203 -16.33 -7.66 14.70
C VAL A 203 -15.89 -6.21 14.72
N GLU A 204 -15.55 -5.66 13.54
CA GLU A 204 -15.32 -4.21 13.38
C GLU A 204 -16.64 -3.48 13.58
N VAL A 205 -16.64 -2.44 14.42
CA VAL A 205 -17.84 -1.65 14.67
C VAL A 205 -17.65 -0.26 14.09
N PRO A 206 -18.64 0.28 13.33
CA PRO A 206 -18.54 1.56 12.66
C PRO A 206 -18.76 2.71 13.65
N VAL A 207 -17.99 2.73 14.73
CA VAL A 207 -17.85 3.85 15.65
C VAL A 207 -16.46 4.47 15.44
N PRO A 208 -16.33 5.82 15.44
CA PRO A 208 -15.03 6.46 15.38
C PRO A 208 -14.17 5.99 16.56
N GLY A 209 -13.07 5.30 16.27
CA GLY A 209 -12.11 4.88 17.30
C GLY A 209 -11.15 6.00 17.70
N ASP A 210 -10.23 5.71 18.62
CA ASP A 210 -9.26 6.71 19.03
C ASP A 210 -8.33 7.10 17.86
N PRO A 211 -7.85 8.35 17.77
CA PRO A 211 -6.93 8.77 16.71
C PRO A 211 -5.66 7.93 16.71
N GLN A 212 -5.44 7.13 15.68
CA GLN A 212 -4.27 6.29 15.54
C GLN A 212 -3.88 6.24 14.08
N SER A 213 -2.91 7.08 13.72
CA SER A 213 -2.39 7.06 12.36
C SER A 213 -1.67 5.76 12.10
N HIS A 214 -1.90 5.21 10.92
CA HIS A 214 -1.14 4.09 10.39
C HIS A 214 -1.17 4.11 8.88
N ILE A 215 -0.07 3.66 8.27
CA ILE A 215 0.13 3.67 6.83
C ILE A 215 0.35 2.25 6.38
N HIS A 216 -0.56 1.72 5.56
CA HIS A 216 -0.43 0.43 4.92
C HIS A 216 0.40 0.56 3.65
N ASN A 217 1.60 -0.02 3.63
CA ASN A 217 2.47 -0.05 2.45
C ASN A 217 2.38 -1.45 1.81
N LEU A 218 1.55 -1.59 0.79
CA LEU A 218 1.28 -2.85 0.11
C LEU A 218 2.35 -3.08 -0.96
N MET A 219 3.44 -3.71 -0.56
CA MET A 219 4.53 -4.11 -1.44
C MET A 219 4.12 -5.34 -2.24
N PHE A 220 4.04 -5.23 -3.57
CA PHE A 220 3.73 -6.38 -4.39
C PHE A 220 4.86 -7.40 -4.29
N ASN A 221 4.51 -8.68 -4.18
CA ASN A 221 5.46 -9.78 -4.20
C ASN A 221 5.89 -10.05 -5.64
N ALA A 222 6.55 -9.05 -6.24
CA ALA A 222 6.98 -9.02 -7.62
C ALA A 222 8.27 -8.20 -7.73
N VAL A 223 9.33 -8.83 -8.24
CA VAL A 223 10.64 -8.22 -8.45
C VAL A 223 10.96 -8.32 -9.94
N ALA A 224 10.97 -7.18 -10.63
CA ALA A 224 11.32 -7.11 -12.06
C ALA A 224 12.83 -6.91 -12.20
N THR A 225 13.53 -7.95 -12.61
CA THR A 225 14.99 -7.96 -12.67
C THR A 225 15.52 -7.45 -14.01
N GLU A 226 16.80 -7.11 -14.08
CA GLU A 226 17.46 -6.65 -15.31
C GLU A 226 17.39 -7.67 -16.46
N SER A 227 17.39 -8.97 -16.15
CA SER A 227 17.25 -10.01 -17.18
C SER A 227 15.83 -10.16 -17.75
N GLY A 228 14.88 -9.34 -17.32
CA GLY A 228 13.48 -9.39 -17.74
C GLY A 228 12.65 -10.45 -17.02
N HIS A 229 13.20 -11.07 -15.98
CA HIS A 229 12.48 -12.03 -15.13
C HIS A 229 11.61 -11.30 -14.10
N LEU A 230 10.39 -11.80 -13.89
CA LEU A 230 9.50 -11.34 -12.82
C LEU A 230 9.48 -12.37 -11.69
N GLY A 231 10.36 -12.19 -10.71
CA GLY A 231 10.49 -13.07 -9.56
C GLY A 231 9.55 -12.73 -8.41
N SER A 232 9.52 -13.59 -7.38
CA SER A 232 9.00 -13.26 -6.06
C SER A 232 10.13 -12.86 -5.12
N GLY A 233 9.80 -12.05 -4.12
CA GLY A 233 10.75 -11.56 -3.13
C GLY A 233 11.13 -12.61 -2.08
N PRO A 234 12.13 -12.32 -1.23
CA PRO A 234 12.69 -13.28 -0.29
C PRO A 234 11.71 -13.73 0.81
N MET A 235 10.66 -12.94 1.09
CA MET A 235 9.66 -13.27 2.12
C MET A 235 8.66 -14.37 1.72
N ASP A 236 8.68 -14.78 0.45
CA ASP A 236 7.98 -15.97 -0.07
C ASP A 236 8.79 -17.26 0.14
N MET A 237 10.06 -17.14 0.60
CA MET A 237 10.98 -18.26 0.76
C MET A 237 10.88 -18.98 2.12
N SER A 238 9.84 -18.72 2.92
CA SER A 238 9.66 -19.29 4.28
C SER A 238 9.37 -20.79 4.33
N GLY A 239 9.67 -21.54 3.26
CA GLY A 239 9.65 -23.00 3.21
C GLY A 239 11.04 -23.64 3.35
N MET A 240 12.05 -22.91 3.81
CA MET A 240 13.42 -23.40 4.04
C MET A 240 13.98 -22.90 5.37
N MET A 241 13.52 -23.53 6.46
CA MET A 241 14.41 -23.97 7.54
C MET A 241 14.44 -25.49 7.52
#